data_AF-A0A5C7QK17-F1
#
_entry.id   AF-A0A5C7QK17-F1
#
_cell.length_a   1.000
_cell.length_b   1.000
_cell.length_c   1.000
_cell.angle_alpha   90.00
_cell.angle_beta   90.00
_cell.angle_gamma   90.00
#
_symmetry.space_group_name_H-M   'P 1'
#
loop_
_entity.id
_entity.type
_entity.pdbx_description
1 polymer ?
#
loop_
_entity_poly.entity_id
_entity_poly.type
_entity_poly.pdbx_seq_one_letter_code
_entity_poly.pdbx_strand_id
1 'polypeptide(L)'
;MTTAFVTTLTTHDQIGFELGWDYAHHGILPAAPYGEEPSPLLAGLRAGQASFGTRTLLPTRHVRKWLQLRLHAWLRGRSVELLQVTPNHLQQIEASHCPITRMALSTATLEASDASVDRVRNDAGYAAGNLAMMSTKANHAKAANGFRDALRILRDLEAAGSPAGGGLTLPQWARVAVLCSFVEPLSHEEACALPLLVLPSNRLSLFKPVQ
;
A
#
# COMPACT_ATOMS: atom_id res chain seq x y z
N MET A 1 14.06 -44.23 -16.95
CA MET A 1 12.99 -43.34 -17.45
C MET A 1 12.64 -42.39 -16.32
N THR A 2 13.21 -41.19 -16.35
CA THR A 2 13.01 -40.19 -15.29
C THR A 2 11.70 -39.47 -15.57
N THR A 3 10.70 -39.69 -14.72
CA THR A 3 9.40 -39.03 -14.80
C THR A 3 9.61 -37.53 -14.57
N ALA A 4 9.50 -36.74 -15.64
CA ALA A 4 9.49 -35.29 -15.53
C ALA A 4 8.18 -34.88 -14.85
N PHE A 5 8.25 -34.51 -13.57
CA PHE A 5 7.16 -33.79 -12.92
C PHE A 5 7.03 -32.44 -13.62
N VAL A 6 5.94 -32.27 -14.37
CA VAL A 6 5.53 -30.94 -14.85
C VAL A 6 5.01 -30.20 -13.62
N THR A 7 5.89 -29.42 -12.98
CA THR A 7 5.49 -28.53 -11.90
C THR A 7 4.65 -27.41 -12.50
N THR A 8 3.33 -27.48 -12.34
CA THR A 8 2.45 -26.36 -12.73
C THR A 8 2.74 -25.19 -11.79
N LEU A 9 3.35 -24.13 -12.33
CA LEU A 9 3.60 -22.89 -11.58
C LEU A 9 2.27 -22.31 -11.11
N THR A 10 2.17 -21.93 -9.83
CA THR A 10 1.00 -21.20 -9.33
C THR A 10 1.00 -19.78 -9.89
N THR A 11 -0.16 -19.12 -9.91
CA THR A 11 -0.23 -17.69 -10.23
C THR A 11 0.65 -16.86 -9.31
N HIS A 12 0.79 -17.26 -8.04
CA HIS A 12 1.66 -16.61 -7.08
C HIS A 12 3.15 -16.72 -7.46
N ASP A 13 3.58 -17.88 -7.96
CA ASP A 13 4.95 -18.09 -8.45
C ASP A 13 5.23 -17.28 -9.70
N GLN A 14 4.28 -17.22 -10.64
CA GLN A 14 4.38 -16.42 -11.86
C GLN A 14 4.56 -14.92 -11.52
N ILE A 15 3.72 -14.39 -10.63
CA ILE A 15 3.83 -13.00 -10.16
C ILE A 15 5.18 -12.75 -9.49
N GLY A 16 5.66 -13.71 -8.68
CA GLY A 16 6.97 -13.62 -8.04
C GLY A 16 8.10 -13.53 -9.07
N PHE A 17 8.06 -14.39 -10.09
CA PHE A 17 9.03 -14.39 -11.19
C PHE A 17 9.01 -13.07 -11.96
N GLU A 18 7.83 -12.57 -12.37
CA GLU A 18 7.69 -11.29 -13.06
C GLU A 18 8.20 -10.12 -12.21
N LEU A 19 7.91 -10.13 -10.91
CA LEU A 19 8.43 -9.12 -10.00
C LEU A 19 9.96 -9.15 -9.93
N GLY A 20 10.57 -10.33 -9.84
CA GLY A 20 12.03 -10.49 -9.87
C GLY A 20 12.64 -9.97 -11.17
N TRP A 21 12.00 -10.26 -12.30
CA TRP A 21 12.38 -9.74 -13.61
C TRP A 21 12.36 -8.20 -13.65
N ASP A 22 11.34 -7.57 -13.07
CA ASP A 22 11.25 -6.11 -13.01
C ASP A 22 12.32 -5.48 -12.10
N TYR A 23 12.67 -6.13 -10.99
CA TYR A 23 13.82 -5.74 -10.16
C TYR A 23 15.12 -5.72 -11.01
N ALA A 24 15.35 -6.78 -11.80
CA ALA A 24 16.51 -6.88 -12.67
C ALA A 24 16.51 -5.80 -13.77
N HIS A 25 15.36 -5.53 -14.39
CA HIS A 25 15.21 -4.54 -15.45
C HIS A 25 15.58 -3.13 -14.97
N HIS A 26 15.34 -2.83 -13.70
CA HIS A 26 15.70 -1.57 -13.05
C HIS A 26 17.06 -1.60 -12.34
N GLY A 27 17.82 -2.71 -12.42
CA GLY A 27 19.11 -2.85 -11.75
C GLY A 27 19.04 -2.73 -10.23
N ILE A 28 17.90 -3.08 -9.63
CA ILE A 28 17.69 -3.04 -8.17
C ILE A 28 17.76 -4.46 -7.63
N LEU A 29 18.43 -4.64 -6.49
CA LEU A 29 18.33 -5.87 -5.71
C LEU A 29 17.22 -5.74 -4.66
N PRO A 30 16.32 -6.73 -4.53
CA PRO A 30 15.41 -6.78 -3.40
C PRO A 30 16.21 -6.93 -2.10
N ALA A 31 15.71 -6.34 -1.00
CA ALA A 31 16.38 -6.41 0.30
C ALA A 31 16.44 -7.86 0.81
N ALA A 32 17.45 -8.18 1.62
CA ALA A 32 17.53 -9.46 2.30
C ALA A 32 16.26 -9.72 3.16
N PRO A 33 15.76 -10.97 3.24
CA PRO A 33 16.34 -12.19 2.66
C PRO A 33 15.92 -12.46 1.20
N TYR A 34 15.08 -11.59 0.61
CA TYR A 34 14.38 -11.88 -0.66
C TYR A 34 15.31 -11.95 -1.89
N GLY A 35 16.49 -11.33 -1.82
CA GLY A 35 17.53 -11.43 -2.85
C GLY A 35 18.45 -12.65 -2.73
N GLU A 36 18.32 -13.45 -1.67
CA GLU A 36 19.28 -14.49 -1.31
C GLU A 36 18.63 -15.88 -1.27
N GLU A 37 17.43 -15.97 -0.72
CA GLU A 37 16.72 -17.24 -0.54
C GLU A 37 16.07 -17.75 -1.85
N PRO A 38 16.13 -19.06 -2.13
CA PRO A 38 15.48 -19.67 -3.28
C PRO A 38 13.98 -19.35 -3.31
N SER A 39 13.55 -18.62 -4.33
CA SER A 39 12.16 -18.19 -4.50
C SER A 39 11.87 -17.91 -5.98
N PRO A 40 10.60 -17.87 -6.41
CA PRO A 40 10.24 -17.44 -7.76
C PRO A 40 10.77 -16.02 -8.07
N LEU A 41 10.79 -15.14 -7.06
CA LEU A 41 11.39 -13.81 -7.14
C LEU A 41 12.88 -13.88 -7.51
N LEU A 42 13.67 -14.69 -6.79
CA LEU A 42 15.10 -14.84 -7.08
C LEU A 42 15.34 -15.48 -8.46
N ALA A 43 14.50 -16.43 -8.87
CA ALA A 43 14.57 -17.02 -10.21
C ALA A 43 14.35 -15.98 -11.31
N GLY A 44 13.32 -15.14 -11.17
CA GLY A 44 13.05 -14.03 -12.08
C GLY A 44 14.16 -12.98 -12.11
N LEU A 45 14.71 -12.64 -10.93
CA LEU A 45 15.84 -11.71 -10.81
C LEU A 45 17.06 -12.20 -11.58
N ARG A 46 17.45 -13.47 -11.40
CA ARG A 46 18.59 -14.07 -12.11
C ARG A 46 18.36 -14.14 -13.62
N ALA A 47 17.16 -14.51 -14.05
CA ALA A 47 16.79 -14.55 -15.46
C ALA A 47 16.86 -13.16 -16.12
N GLY A 48 16.34 -12.14 -15.43
CA GLY A 48 16.42 -10.76 -15.89
C GLY A 48 17.86 -10.23 -15.91
N GLN A 49 18.68 -10.52 -14.90
CA GLN A 49 20.10 -10.12 -14.88
C GLN A 49 20.88 -10.71 -16.06
N ALA A 50 20.65 -11.99 -16.38
CA ALA A 50 21.24 -12.62 -17.54
C ALA A 50 20.78 -11.99 -18.87
N SER A 51 19.55 -11.47 -18.91
CA SER A 51 18.94 -10.88 -20.12
C SER A 51 19.35 -9.43 -20.35
N PHE A 52 19.35 -8.60 -19.30
CA PHE A 52 19.63 -7.17 -19.39
C PHE A 52 21.12 -6.85 -19.27
N GLY A 53 21.88 -7.64 -18.52
CA GLY A 53 23.28 -7.36 -18.22
C GLY A 53 23.44 -5.95 -17.64
N THR A 54 24.23 -5.11 -18.30
CA THR A 54 24.46 -3.72 -17.91
C THR A 54 23.42 -2.73 -18.44
N ARG A 55 22.49 -3.18 -19.30
CA ARG A 55 21.46 -2.33 -19.93
C ARG A 55 20.19 -2.30 -19.08
N THR A 56 20.27 -1.62 -17.94
CA THR A 56 19.13 -1.46 -17.01
C THR A 56 18.56 -0.04 -17.05
N LEU A 57 17.30 0.09 -16.64
CA LEU A 57 16.62 1.38 -16.52
C LEU A 57 16.98 2.05 -15.19
N LEU A 58 17.31 3.35 -15.22
CA LEU A 58 17.58 4.12 -14.00
C LEU A 58 16.35 4.16 -13.08
N PRO A 59 16.42 3.68 -11.84
CA PRO A 59 15.25 3.63 -10.96
C PRO A 59 14.99 4.97 -10.27
N THR A 60 13.85 5.59 -10.58
CA THR A 60 13.33 6.75 -9.85
C THR A 60 12.83 6.35 -8.44
N ARG A 61 12.58 7.34 -7.56
CA ARG A 61 12.01 7.07 -6.23
C ARG A 61 10.66 6.32 -6.31
N HIS A 62 9.83 6.66 -7.30
CA HIS A 62 8.52 6.03 -7.48
C HIS A 62 8.63 4.60 -8.01
N VAL A 63 9.61 4.30 -8.85
CA VAL A 63 9.92 2.92 -9.27
C VAL A 63 10.32 2.07 -8.06
N ARG A 64 11.21 2.57 -7.21
CA ARG A 64 11.61 1.88 -5.97
C ARG A 64 10.39 1.63 -5.07
N LYS A 65 9.52 2.62 -4.90
CA LYS A 65 8.31 2.50 -4.10
C LYS A 65 7.31 1.50 -4.69
N TRP A 66 7.16 1.50 -6.01
CA TRP A 66 6.28 0.58 -6.73
C TRP A 66 6.75 -0.88 -6.60
N LEU A 67 8.05 -1.14 -6.76
CA LEU A 67 8.63 -2.47 -6.55
C LEU A 67 8.47 -2.92 -5.09
N GLN A 68 8.73 -2.02 -4.12
CA GLN A 68 8.50 -2.31 -2.71
C GLN A 68 7.02 -2.65 -2.41
N LEU A 69 6.07 -1.90 -2.98
CA LEU A 69 4.65 -2.17 -2.84
C LEU A 69 4.29 -3.55 -3.39
N ARG A 70 4.77 -3.89 -4.59
CA ARG A 70 4.53 -5.19 -5.21
C ARG A 70 5.14 -6.33 -4.41
N LEU A 71 6.36 -6.17 -3.90
CA LEU A 71 6.99 -7.15 -3.02
C LEU A 71 6.16 -7.38 -1.76
N HIS A 72 5.75 -6.31 -1.08
CA HIS A 72 4.93 -6.44 0.13
C HIS A 72 3.52 -7.00 -0.16
N ALA A 73 2.97 -6.74 -1.34
CA ALA A 73 1.70 -7.34 -1.77
C ALA A 73 1.86 -8.84 -2.01
N TRP A 74 2.88 -9.23 -2.77
CA TRP A 74 3.22 -10.61 -3.07
C TRP A 74 3.44 -11.40 -1.78
N LEU A 75 4.31 -10.94 -0.87
CA LEU A 75 4.57 -11.61 0.42
C LEU A 75 3.32 -11.85 1.28
N ARG A 76 2.24 -11.10 1.06
CA ARG A 76 0.96 -11.23 1.78
C ARG A 76 -0.13 -11.92 0.96
N GLY A 77 0.21 -12.49 -0.20
CA GLY A 77 -0.75 -13.11 -1.12
C GLY A 77 -1.78 -12.12 -1.68
N ARG A 78 -1.44 -10.83 -1.78
CA ARG A 78 -2.33 -9.77 -2.28
C ARG A 78 -2.02 -9.44 -3.73
N SER A 79 -3.06 -9.21 -4.52
CA SER A 79 -2.94 -8.78 -5.92
C SER A 79 -2.69 -7.28 -6.04
N VAL A 80 -2.01 -6.91 -7.13
CA VAL A 80 -1.78 -5.53 -7.57
C VAL A 80 -2.29 -5.38 -8.99
N GLU A 81 -3.10 -4.35 -9.24
CA GLU A 81 -3.61 -4.00 -10.56
C GLU A 81 -2.52 -3.29 -11.37
N LEU A 82 -1.62 -4.06 -11.99
CA LEU A 82 -0.40 -3.53 -12.63
C LEU A 82 -0.67 -2.57 -13.80
N LEU A 83 -1.85 -2.64 -14.42
CA LEU A 83 -2.23 -1.75 -15.53
C LEU A 83 -2.38 -0.29 -15.07
N GLN A 84 -2.95 -0.08 -13.88
CA GLN A 84 -3.24 1.27 -13.36
C GLN A 84 -2.27 1.67 -12.25
N VAL A 85 -1.87 0.72 -11.39
CA VAL A 85 -0.89 0.96 -10.33
C VAL A 85 0.52 0.92 -10.91
N THR A 86 0.94 2.06 -11.43
CA THR A 86 2.24 2.32 -12.06
C THR A 86 3.09 3.29 -11.22
N PRO A 87 4.40 3.44 -11.49
CA PRO A 87 5.21 4.49 -10.86
C PRO A 87 4.63 5.91 -11.05
N ASN A 88 4.04 6.21 -12.21
CA ASN A 88 3.36 7.48 -12.46
C ASN A 88 2.10 7.64 -11.58
N HIS A 89 1.32 6.57 -11.39
CA HIS A 89 0.20 6.61 -10.45
C HIS A 89 0.67 6.91 -9.02
N LEU A 90 1.77 6.28 -8.57
CA LEU A 90 2.36 6.57 -7.26
C LEU A 90 2.84 8.01 -7.13
N GLN A 91 3.33 8.62 -8.21
CA GLN A 91 3.67 10.05 -8.24
C GLN A 91 2.42 10.93 -8.10
N GLN A 92 1.31 10.56 -8.72
CA GLN A 92 0.08 11.35 -8.64
C GLN A 92 -0.54 11.34 -7.24
N ILE A 93 -0.45 10.22 -6.52
CA ILE A 93 -0.97 10.12 -5.14
C ILE A 93 0.04 10.57 -4.08
N GLU A 94 1.21 11.08 -4.50
CA GLU A 94 2.23 11.59 -3.59
C GLU A 94 1.69 12.78 -2.80
N ALA A 95 1.93 12.78 -1.49
CA ALA A 95 1.48 13.84 -0.59
C ALA A 95 2.68 14.40 0.16
N SER A 96 2.71 15.71 0.41
CA SER A 96 3.75 16.34 1.24
C SER A 96 3.54 16.10 2.73
N HIS A 97 2.29 15.93 3.16
CA HIS A 97 1.90 15.73 4.55
C HIS A 97 0.94 14.54 4.67
N CYS A 98 1.05 13.82 5.78
CA CYS A 98 0.16 12.71 6.08
C CYS A 98 -1.28 13.23 6.35
N PRO A 99 -2.32 12.73 5.68
CA PRO A 99 -3.70 13.14 5.94
C PRO A 99 -4.14 12.83 7.39
N ILE A 100 -3.55 11.78 7.99
CA ILE A 100 -3.91 11.28 9.32
C ILE A 100 -3.07 11.85 10.46
N THR A 101 -1.77 12.12 10.27
CA THR A 101 -0.94 12.71 11.36
C THR A 101 -0.72 14.22 11.18
N ARG A 102 -0.93 14.75 9.97
CA ARG A 102 -0.54 16.11 9.52
C ARG A 102 0.96 16.40 9.56
N MET A 103 1.79 15.41 9.84
CA MET A 103 3.24 15.58 9.79
C MET A 103 3.72 15.52 8.34
N ALA A 104 4.80 16.25 8.03
CA ALA A 104 5.49 16.13 6.76
C ALA A 104 5.93 14.68 6.56
N LEU A 105 5.76 14.17 5.34
CA LEU A 105 6.18 12.82 4.99
C LEU A 105 7.68 12.80 4.69
N SER A 106 8.41 11.91 5.37
CA SER A 106 9.81 11.62 5.06
C SER A 106 9.92 10.49 4.05
N THR A 107 11.12 10.23 3.54
CA THR A 107 11.39 9.11 2.65
C THR A 107 12.71 8.46 3.04
N ALA A 108 12.65 7.15 3.29
CA ALA A 108 13.81 6.32 3.57
C ALA A 108 14.61 6.75 4.81
N THR A 109 13.94 7.32 5.83
CA THR A 109 14.55 7.59 7.15
C THR A 109 14.34 6.45 8.13
N LEU A 110 13.48 5.47 7.79
CA LEU A 110 13.02 4.39 8.67
C LEU A 110 12.23 4.89 9.90
N GLU A 111 11.73 6.13 9.83
CA GLU A 111 10.97 6.74 10.90
C GLU A 111 9.45 6.56 10.71
N ALA A 112 8.72 6.89 11.77
CA ALA A 112 7.26 6.86 11.83
C ALA A 112 6.56 7.82 10.84
N SER A 113 7.31 8.80 10.30
CA SER A 113 6.88 9.79 9.29
C SER A 113 7.08 9.33 7.85
N ASP A 114 7.78 8.22 7.62
CA ASP A 114 8.08 7.78 6.26
C ASP A 114 6.80 7.56 5.45
N ALA A 115 6.80 8.03 4.21
CA ALA A 115 5.70 7.83 3.29
C ALA A 115 5.45 6.34 3.07
N SER A 116 4.20 5.92 3.25
CA SER A 116 3.71 4.56 3.05
C SER A 116 2.42 4.59 2.25
N VAL A 117 2.21 3.56 1.43
CA VAL A 117 0.99 3.42 0.63
C VAL A 117 0.04 2.51 1.38
N ASP A 118 -1.10 3.06 1.79
CA ASP A 118 -2.19 2.34 2.42
C ASP A 118 -3.23 1.90 1.39
N ARG A 119 -3.85 0.74 1.65
CA ARG A 119 -5.07 0.33 0.97
C ARG A 119 -6.23 0.82 1.84
N VAL A 120 -6.90 1.88 1.41
CA VAL A 120 -7.91 2.55 2.25
C VAL A 120 -9.00 1.55 2.63
N ARG A 121 -9.53 0.82 1.65
CA ARG A 121 -10.33 -0.38 1.87
C ARG A 121 -9.43 -1.63 1.88
N ASN A 122 -9.40 -2.34 3.01
CA ASN A 122 -8.44 -3.43 3.23
C ASN A 122 -8.84 -4.79 2.60
N ASP A 123 -10.13 -5.02 2.36
CA ASP A 123 -10.64 -6.22 1.67
C ASP A 123 -10.35 -6.20 0.16
N ALA A 124 -10.15 -5.00 -0.42
CA ALA A 124 -9.73 -4.80 -1.79
C ALA A 124 -8.21 -4.93 -1.98
N GLY A 125 -7.82 -5.26 -3.22
CA GLY A 125 -6.42 -5.34 -3.63
C GLY A 125 -5.73 -3.97 -3.72
N TYR A 126 -4.46 -3.97 -4.14
CA TYR A 126 -3.78 -2.75 -4.54
C TYR A 126 -4.28 -2.34 -5.92
N ALA A 127 -5.33 -1.53 -5.94
CA ALA A 127 -5.99 -1.04 -7.14
C ALA A 127 -5.97 0.48 -7.19
N ALA A 128 -5.91 1.05 -8.39
CA ALA A 128 -6.08 2.49 -8.53
C ALA A 128 -7.47 2.89 -7.99
N GLY A 129 -7.57 4.04 -7.32
CA GLY A 129 -8.81 4.40 -6.61
C GLY A 129 -8.91 3.88 -5.17
N ASN A 130 -8.06 2.96 -4.74
CA ASN A 130 -8.06 2.44 -3.36
C ASN A 130 -6.75 2.73 -2.58
N LEU A 131 -5.85 3.52 -3.15
CA LEU A 131 -4.55 3.81 -2.56
C LEU A 131 -4.49 5.24 -2.03
N ALA A 132 -3.89 5.41 -0.85
CA ALA A 132 -3.58 6.70 -0.28
C ALA A 132 -2.15 6.71 0.28
N MET A 133 -1.42 7.80 0.07
CA MET A 133 -0.11 8.00 0.69
C MET A 133 -0.28 8.64 2.07
N MET A 134 0.26 7.97 3.10
CA MET A 134 0.22 8.42 4.48
C MET A 134 1.48 7.98 5.22
N SER A 135 1.68 8.41 6.47
CA SER A 135 2.87 8.01 7.23
C SER A 135 2.82 6.54 7.62
N THR A 136 3.97 5.89 7.77
CA THR A 136 4.09 4.52 8.30
C THR A 136 3.33 4.36 9.62
N LYS A 137 3.43 5.34 10.54
CA LYS A 137 2.64 5.37 11.78
C LYS A 137 1.14 5.23 11.56
N ALA A 138 0.57 6.04 10.66
CA ALA A 138 -0.85 6.02 10.38
C ALA A 138 -1.29 4.71 9.71
N ASN A 139 -0.50 4.22 8.75
CA ASN A 139 -0.76 2.96 8.05
C ASN A 139 -0.72 1.77 9.02
N HIS A 140 0.31 1.69 9.88
CA HIS A 140 0.43 0.63 10.89
C HIS A 140 -0.71 0.66 11.91
N ALA A 141 -1.10 1.83 12.40
CA ALA A 141 -2.20 1.95 13.34
C ALA A 141 -3.55 1.62 12.72
N LYS A 142 -3.81 2.10 11.49
CA LYS A 142 -5.01 1.75 10.73
C LYS A 142 -5.08 0.24 10.51
N ALA A 143 -3.99 -0.38 10.10
CA ALA A 143 -3.93 -1.81 9.80
C ALA A 143 -5.11 -2.24 8.90
N ALA A 144 -5.93 -3.18 9.37
CA ALA A 144 -7.11 -3.68 8.68
C ALA A 144 -8.40 -2.92 9.01
N ASN A 145 -8.37 -1.94 9.93
CA ASN A 145 -9.57 -1.26 10.44
C ASN A 145 -10.21 -0.41 9.33
N GLY A 146 -11.48 -0.72 9.02
CA GLY A 146 -12.30 0.05 8.10
C GLY A 146 -12.98 1.24 8.78
N PHE A 147 -13.97 1.83 8.10
CA PHE A 147 -14.73 2.98 8.62
C PHE A 147 -15.41 2.66 9.96
N ARG A 148 -16.15 1.56 10.03
CA ARG A 148 -16.92 1.16 11.23
C ARG A 148 -16.01 0.78 12.40
N ASP A 149 -14.89 0.12 12.12
CA ASP A 149 -13.90 -0.23 13.15
C ASP A 149 -13.26 1.03 13.74
N ALA A 150 -12.88 2.00 12.90
CA ALA A 150 -12.31 3.26 13.35
C ALA A 150 -13.30 4.05 14.24
N LEU A 151 -14.60 4.05 13.91
CA LEU A 151 -15.64 4.65 14.76
C LEU A 151 -15.83 3.90 16.08
N ARG A 152 -15.72 2.56 16.09
CA ARG A 152 -15.75 1.78 17.33
C ARG A 152 -14.55 2.15 18.22
N ILE A 153 -13.35 2.18 17.67
CA ILE A 153 -12.13 2.57 18.39
C ILE A 153 -12.26 3.99 18.97
N LEU A 154 -12.80 4.94 18.21
CA LEU A 154 -13.04 6.30 18.69
C LEU A 154 -13.95 6.31 19.91
N ARG A 155 -15.11 5.63 19.84
CA ARG A 155 -16.07 5.55 20.94
C ARG A 155 -15.49 4.85 22.18
N ASP A 156 -14.72 3.78 21.98
CA ASP A 156 -14.09 3.04 23.08
C ASP A 156 -13.05 3.92 23.80
N LEU A 157 -12.28 4.71 23.06
CA LEU A 157 -11.31 5.65 23.62
C LEU A 157 -11.99 6.80 24.38
N GLU A 158 -13.08 7.35 23.83
CA GLU A 158 -13.88 8.39 24.49
C GLU A 158 -14.50 7.88 25.79
N ALA A 159 -15.12 6.70 25.78
CA ALA A 159 -15.71 6.08 26.96
C ALA A 159 -14.66 5.76 28.04
N ALA A 160 -13.45 5.39 27.64
CA ALA A 160 -12.33 5.14 28.54
C ALA A 160 -11.60 6.42 29.00
N GLY A 161 -12.00 7.61 28.52
CA GLY A 161 -11.28 8.87 28.77
C GLY A 161 -9.83 8.87 28.28
N SER A 162 -9.50 8.00 27.32
CA SER A 162 -8.13 7.79 26.84
C SER A 162 -7.84 8.69 25.64
N PRO A 163 -6.78 9.53 25.68
CA PRO A 163 -6.50 10.49 24.59
C PRO A 163 -5.94 9.83 23.31
N ALA A 164 -5.49 8.58 23.40
CA ALA A 164 -4.87 7.84 22.31
C ALA A 164 -5.00 6.31 22.51
N GLY A 165 -4.96 5.58 21.40
CA GLY A 165 -4.95 4.12 21.37
C GLY A 165 -4.45 3.59 20.03
N GLY A 166 -3.85 2.40 20.03
CA GLY A 166 -3.34 1.78 18.80
C GLY A 166 -2.28 2.62 18.06
N GLY A 167 -1.59 3.54 18.75
CA GLY A 167 -0.58 4.42 18.17
C GLY A 167 -1.10 5.75 17.60
N LEU A 168 -2.41 6.03 17.65
CA LEU A 168 -3.00 7.28 17.18
C LEU A 168 -3.82 7.98 18.28
N THR A 169 -3.90 9.31 18.21
CA THR A 169 -4.78 10.12 19.08
C THR A 169 -6.24 10.08 18.61
N LEU A 170 -7.17 10.49 19.47
CA LEU A 170 -8.60 10.63 19.13
C LEU A 170 -8.83 11.41 17.82
N PRO A 171 -8.27 12.63 17.61
CA PRO A 171 -8.41 13.35 16.34
C PRO A 171 -7.77 12.66 15.13
N GLN A 172 -6.79 11.77 15.35
CA GLN A 172 -6.17 11.00 14.26
C GLN A 172 -7.07 9.82 13.87
N TRP A 173 -7.68 9.13 14.84
CA TRP A 173 -8.67 8.09 14.57
C TRP A 173 -9.93 8.63 13.88
N ALA A 174 -10.41 9.80 14.26
CA ALA A 174 -11.52 10.45 13.57
C ALA A 174 -11.20 10.72 12.08
N ARG A 175 -9.95 11.09 11.78
CA ARG A 175 -9.48 11.27 10.41
C ARG A 175 -9.32 9.96 9.63
N VAL A 176 -8.92 8.88 10.31
CA VAL A 176 -8.92 7.53 9.70
C VAL A 176 -10.34 7.14 9.31
N ALA A 177 -11.32 7.34 10.20
CA ALA A 177 -12.72 7.06 9.90
C ALA A 177 -13.19 7.84 8.66
N VAL A 178 -12.99 9.17 8.62
CA VAL A 178 -13.37 9.98 7.45
C VAL A 178 -12.67 9.50 6.17
N LEU A 179 -11.36 9.22 6.20
CA LEU A 179 -10.66 8.71 5.01
C LEU A 179 -11.24 7.38 4.52
N CYS A 180 -11.53 6.44 5.42
CA CYS A 180 -12.12 5.15 5.07
C CYS A 180 -13.56 5.28 4.55
N SER A 181 -14.30 6.29 5.01
CA SER A 181 -15.70 6.53 4.60
C SER A 181 -15.86 6.84 3.10
N PHE A 182 -14.82 7.39 2.46
CA PHE A 182 -14.83 7.69 1.02
C PHE A 182 -14.95 6.44 0.15
N VAL A 183 -14.45 5.32 0.65
CA VAL A 183 -14.50 4.01 0.00
C VAL A 183 -15.34 3.05 0.84
N GLU A 184 -16.42 3.50 1.44
CA GLU A 184 -17.37 2.65 2.19
C GLU A 184 -18.76 2.78 1.54
N PRO A 185 -19.54 1.70 1.38
CA PRO A 185 -20.90 1.77 0.87
C PRO A 185 -21.87 2.34 1.93
N LEU A 186 -21.81 3.65 2.17
CA LEU A 186 -22.70 4.35 3.11
C LEU A 186 -24.05 4.67 2.49
N SER A 187 -25.06 4.90 3.35
CA SER A 187 -26.28 5.58 2.93
C SER A 187 -25.98 7.05 2.57
N HIS A 188 -26.87 7.69 1.80
CA HIS A 188 -26.70 9.11 1.46
C HIS A 188 -26.72 10.01 2.71
N GLU A 189 -27.64 9.72 3.65
CA GLU A 189 -27.75 10.45 4.92
C GLU A 189 -26.47 10.35 5.76
N GLU A 190 -25.92 9.14 5.91
CA GLU A 190 -24.66 8.96 6.65
C GLU A 190 -23.50 9.70 5.98
N ALA A 191 -23.41 9.67 4.65
CA ALA A 191 -22.37 10.37 3.92
C ALA A 191 -22.45 11.90 4.11
N CYS A 192 -23.66 12.47 4.13
CA CYS A 192 -23.88 13.90 4.38
C CYS A 192 -23.56 14.32 5.81
N ALA A 193 -23.63 13.40 6.78
CA ALA A 193 -23.35 13.68 8.19
C ALA A 193 -21.85 13.61 8.54
N LEU A 194 -20.99 13.20 7.60
CA LEU A 194 -19.56 13.06 7.86
C LEU A 194 -18.88 14.43 8.08
N PRO A 195 -18.01 14.55 9.09
CA PRO A 195 -17.25 15.78 9.30
C PRO A 195 -16.11 15.90 8.28
N LEU A 196 -15.86 17.12 7.79
CA LEU A 196 -14.76 17.40 6.85
C LEU A 196 -13.40 17.49 7.58
N LEU A 197 -12.89 16.36 8.08
CA LEU A 197 -11.62 16.30 8.83
C LEU A 197 -10.40 16.02 7.95
N VAL A 198 -10.62 15.44 6.77
CA VAL A 198 -9.62 15.06 5.76
C VAL A 198 -10.24 15.30 4.38
N LEU A 199 -9.45 15.81 3.43
CA LEU A 199 -9.85 15.88 2.03
C LEU A 199 -9.59 14.53 1.34
N PRO A 200 -10.40 14.15 0.34
CA PRO A 200 -10.10 13.00 -0.51
C PRO A 200 -8.65 13.01 -0.99
N SER A 201 -7.95 11.89 -0.80
CA SER A 201 -6.61 11.73 -1.36
C SER A 201 -6.70 11.77 -2.89
N ASN A 202 -5.69 12.35 -3.54
CA ASN A 202 -5.69 12.43 -5.00
C ASN A 202 -5.86 11.03 -5.62
N ARG A 203 -6.70 10.93 -6.65
CA ARG A 203 -7.06 9.66 -7.32
C ARG A 203 -7.71 8.59 -6.44
N LEU A 204 -8.15 8.90 -5.22
CA LEU A 204 -9.00 8.01 -4.42
C LEU A 204 -10.41 7.99 -5.03
N SER A 205 -11.00 6.81 -5.16
CA SER A 205 -12.39 6.66 -5.61
C SER A 205 -13.33 7.09 -4.50
N LEU A 206 -14.31 7.91 -4.85
CA LEU A 206 -15.39 8.32 -3.94
C LEU A 206 -16.63 7.50 -4.27
N PHE A 207 -17.10 6.73 -3.31
CA PHE A 207 -18.28 5.89 -3.47
C PHE A 207 -19.56 6.71 -3.52
N LYS A 208 -19.55 7.93 -2.96
CA LYS A 208 -20.64 8.90 -3.06
C LYS A 208 -20.12 10.25 -3.58
N PRO A 209 -20.81 10.87 -4.56
CA PRO A 209 -20.44 12.19 -5.07
C PRO A 209 -20.60 13.35 -4.09
N VAL A 210 -21.30 13.14 -2.97
CA VAL A 210 -21.50 14.18 -1.93
C VAL A 210 -20.25 14.38 -1.06
N GLN A 211 -19.31 13.44 -1.15
CA GLN A 211 -18.06 13.42 -0.39
C GLN A 211 -16.92 14.08 -1.15
#